data_AF-A0A7I7JZR0-F1
#
_entry.id   AF-A0A7I7JZR0-F1
#
_cell.length_a   1.000
_cell.length_b   1.000
_cell.length_c   1.000
_cell.angle_alpha   90.00
_cell.angle_beta   90.00
_cell.angle_gamma   90.00
#
_symmetry.space_group_name_H-M   'P 1'
#
loop_
_entity.id
_entity.type
_entity.pdbx_description
1 polymer ?
#
loop_
_entity_poly.entity_id
_entity_poly.type
_entity_poly.pdbx_seq_one_letter_code
_entity_poly.pdbx_strand_id
1 'polypeptide(L)'
;MALALLGILLLLGGLVTVVVWPETDPPAVSAEPRFQTSSLRDKPPTVILNAIDVRSLYPLGYIDYDSSQAVREELDIDFDADYQTTSEPDGCERDPLTEARYFSDFTNPERYRRYPLTLLMFPVDDPGGNEEDSRAFGVSIFPSPTEGTSLDEVRAWYRRCAGAVVTTTVVKNGQVLRQSSHTNDAVVVDAPKYDADDTFSLATEDEDTCDFVGLVRGIIIDMYCPPAQKDAGAELFRTLIARIRQA
;
A
#
# COMPACT_ATOMS: atom_id res chain seq x y z
N MET A 1 32.42 33.66 55.57
CA MET A 1 31.58 32.44 55.53
C MET A 1 30.11 32.69 55.20
N ALA A 2 29.47 33.76 55.68
CA ALA A 2 28.04 34.03 55.39
C ALA A 2 27.72 34.32 53.91
N LEU A 3 28.63 34.95 53.16
CA LEU A 3 28.44 35.28 51.74
C LEU A 3 28.50 34.07 50.80
N ALA A 4 29.29 33.03 51.15
CA ALA A 4 29.40 31.82 50.35
C ALA A 4 28.15 30.93 50.47
N LEU A 5 27.52 30.92 51.65
CA LEU A 5 26.27 30.19 51.91
C LEU A 5 25.08 30.82 51.16
N LEU A 6 25.06 32.15 51.03
CA LEU A 6 24.01 32.87 50.28
C LEU A 6 24.07 32.57 48.78
N GLY A 7 25.29 32.45 48.22
CA GLY A 7 25.49 32.10 46.81
C GLY A 7 25.05 30.68 46.47
N ILE A 8 25.30 29.72 47.37
CA ILE A 8 24.87 28.32 47.19
C ILE A 8 23.35 28.19 47.30
N LEU A 9 22.71 28.92 48.22
CA LEU A 9 21.24 28.94 48.35
C LEU A 9 20.55 29.58 47.13
N LEU A 10 21.14 30.63 46.53
CA LEU A 10 20.61 31.23 45.30
C LEU A 10 20.78 30.32 44.07
N LEU A 11 21.89 29.59 43.99
CA LEU A 11 22.13 28.61 42.91
C LEU A 11 21.20 27.39 43.04
N LEU A 12 20.93 26.90 44.25
CA LEU A 12 19.96 25.83 44.48
C LEU A 12 18.51 26.29 44.26
N GLY A 13 18.16 27.52 44.69
CA GLY A 13 16.84 28.10 44.40
C GLY A 13 16.59 28.28 42.91
N GLY A 14 17.59 28.73 42.16
CA GLY A 14 17.54 28.85 40.70
C GLY A 14 17.43 27.50 39.98
N LEU A 15 18.09 26.45 40.50
CA LEU A 15 18.01 25.10 39.91
C LEU A 15 16.63 24.46 40.13
N VAL A 16 16.00 24.67 41.29
CA VAL A 16 14.67 24.12 41.59
C VAL A 16 13.59 24.80 40.73
N THR A 17 13.74 26.08 40.39
CA THR A 17 12.80 26.76 39.47
C THR A 17 12.91 26.32 38.01
N VAL A 18 14.04 25.73 37.60
CA VAL A 18 14.20 25.20 36.23
C VAL A 18 13.71 23.75 36.12
N VAL A 19 13.78 22.96 37.21
CA VAL A 19 13.34 21.55 37.23
C VAL A 19 11.85 21.39 37.53
N VAL A 20 11.21 22.39 38.15
CA VAL A 20 9.77 22.38 38.48
C VAL A 20 8.99 23.39 37.63
N TRP A 21 9.54 23.79 36.48
CA TRP A 21 8.68 24.38 35.46
C TRP A 21 7.73 23.27 35.02
N PRO A 22 6.41 23.39 35.20
CA PRO A 22 5.51 22.52 34.48
C PRO A 22 5.85 22.74 33.01
N GLU A 23 6.27 21.68 32.32
CA GLU A 23 5.97 21.57 30.91
C GLU A 23 4.46 21.75 30.84
N THR A 24 4.03 22.99 30.58
CA THR A 24 2.77 23.20 29.91
C THR A 24 2.93 22.38 28.66
N ASP A 25 2.32 21.19 28.67
CA ASP A 25 2.05 20.43 27.46
C ASP A 25 1.72 21.49 26.41
N PRO A 26 2.44 21.53 25.27
CA PRO A 26 2.04 22.42 24.19
C PRO A 26 0.55 22.22 24.05
N PRO A 27 -0.26 23.29 24.15
CA PRO A 27 -1.70 23.18 24.36
C PRO A 27 -2.15 22.10 23.41
N ALA A 28 -2.66 20.98 23.97
CA ALA A 28 -3.02 19.82 23.18
C ALA A 28 -3.67 20.42 21.96
N VAL A 29 -3.00 20.28 20.81
CA VAL A 29 -3.59 20.70 19.56
C VAL A 29 -4.73 19.73 19.51
N SER A 30 -5.87 20.16 20.06
CA SER A 30 -7.18 19.58 19.87
C SER A 30 -7.13 19.44 18.38
N ALA A 31 -6.89 18.20 17.92
CA ALA A 31 -6.85 17.90 16.52
C ALA A 31 -8.09 18.61 16.02
N GLU A 32 -7.90 19.70 15.28
CA GLU A 32 -9.04 20.43 14.72
C GLU A 32 -9.91 19.31 14.18
N PRO A 33 -11.21 19.26 14.53
CA PRO A 33 -12.04 18.14 14.14
C PRO A 33 -11.79 17.97 12.67
N ARG A 34 -11.02 16.93 12.28
CA ARG A 34 -10.51 16.80 10.92
C ARG A 34 -11.79 16.87 10.15
N PHE A 35 -12.02 17.97 9.42
CA PHE A 35 -13.26 18.17 8.69
C PHE A 35 -13.52 16.82 8.07
N GLN A 36 -14.61 16.13 8.46
CA GLN A 36 -14.83 14.75 8.09
C GLN A 36 -14.92 14.74 6.57
N THR A 37 -13.76 14.61 5.93
CA THR A 37 -13.59 14.71 4.51
C THR A 37 -14.24 13.45 4.03
N SER A 38 -15.36 13.62 3.32
CA SER A 38 -16.25 12.50 3.02
C SER A 38 -15.46 11.35 2.40
N SER A 39 -15.76 10.13 2.81
CA SER A 39 -15.13 8.93 2.26
C SER A 39 -15.20 8.96 0.73
N LEU A 40 -14.07 8.63 0.10
CA LEU A 40 -13.94 8.48 -1.35
C LEU A 40 -14.31 7.06 -1.79
N ARG A 41 -14.39 6.11 -0.86
CA ARG A 41 -14.70 4.70 -1.12
C ARG A 41 -16.00 4.49 -1.90
N ASP A 42 -17.01 5.32 -1.63
CA ASP A 42 -18.33 5.23 -2.26
C ASP A 42 -18.47 6.19 -3.46
N LYS A 43 -17.38 6.85 -3.86
CA LYS A 43 -17.34 7.75 -5.01
C LYS A 43 -16.94 6.99 -6.28
N PRO A 44 -17.46 7.40 -7.44
CA PRO A 44 -17.06 6.80 -8.70
C PRO A 44 -15.56 7.08 -8.98
N PRO A 45 -14.86 6.20 -9.70
CA PRO A 45 -13.45 6.35 -10.04
C PRO A 45 -13.07 7.69 -10.70
N THR A 46 -14.03 8.33 -11.38
CA THR A 46 -13.84 9.62 -12.04
C THR A 46 -13.45 10.75 -11.08
N VAL A 47 -13.92 10.72 -9.83
CA VAL A 47 -13.53 11.71 -8.81
C VAL A 47 -12.04 11.62 -8.52
N ILE A 48 -11.53 10.39 -8.39
CA ILE A 48 -10.11 10.13 -8.13
C ILE A 48 -9.27 10.46 -9.36
N LEU A 49 -9.68 10.00 -10.55
CA LEU A 49 -8.97 10.27 -11.81
C LEU A 49 -8.77 11.77 -12.06
N ASN A 50 -9.79 12.58 -11.79
CA ASN A 50 -9.70 14.03 -11.96
C ASN A 50 -8.74 14.69 -10.97
N ALA A 51 -8.58 14.13 -9.77
CA ALA A 51 -7.69 14.67 -8.75
C ALA A 51 -6.22 14.29 -8.97
N ILE A 52 -5.97 13.10 -9.51
CA ILE A 52 -4.59 12.59 -9.64
C ILE A 52 -3.86 13.10 -10.87
N ASP A 53 -4.54 13.65 -11.90
CA ASP A 53 -3.94 14.08 -13.18
C ASP A 53 -2.83 13.12 -13.65
N VAL A 54 -3.25 11.92 -14.08
CA VAL A 54 -2.40 10.74 -14.31
C VAL A 54 -1.07 11.06 -15.01
N ARG A 55 -1.09 11.87 -16.08
CA ARG A 55 0.11 12.15 -16.90
C ARG A 55 1.20 12.91 -16.15
N SER A 56 0.87 13.67 -15.11
CA SER A 56 1.88 14.40 -14.33
C SER A 56 2.48 13.57 -13.18
N LEU A 57 2.16 12.28 -13.10
CA LEU A 57 2.71 11.35 -12.11
C LEU A 57 3.85 10.47 -12.64
N TYR A 58 4.14 10.49 -13.94
CA TYR A 58 5.07 9.56 -14.55
C TYR A 58 6.50 9.94 -14.14
N PRO A 59 7.28 9.00 -13.59
CA PRO A 59 8.72 9.22 -13.42
C PRO A 59 9.36 9.59 -14.76
N LEU A 60 10.44 10.38 -14.72
CA LEU A 60 11.14 10.76 -15.95
C LEU A 60 11.65 9.51 -16.67
N GLY A 61 11.40 9.42 -17.98
CA GLY A 61 11.78 8.26 -18.80
C GLY A 61 10.78 7.11 -18.77
N TYR A 62 9.59 7.31 -18.20
CA TYR A 62 8.52 6.31 -18.16
C TYR A 62 7.33 6.69 -19.04
N ILE A 63 6.66 5.66 -19.57
CA ILE A 63 5.46 5.74 -20.41
C ILE A 63 4.45 4.67 -19.99
N ASP A 64 3.20 4.81 -20.45
CA ASP A 64 2.18 3.78 -20.32
C ASP A 64 2.64 2.45 -20.91
N TYR A 65 2.30 1.35 -20.21
CA TYR A 65 2.41 0.01 -20.76
C TYR A 65 1.74 -0.08 -22.13
N ASP A 66 2.49 -0.57 -23.13
CA ASP A 66 2.02 -0.79 -24.48
C ASP A 66 1.93 -2.30 -24.78
N SER A 67 0.73 -2.84 -24.59
CA SER A 67 0.43 -4.25 -24.90
C SER A 67 0.68 -4.66 -26.36
N SER A 68 0.82 -3.71 -27.30
CA SER A 68 1.18 -4.03 -28.69
C SER A 68 2.67 -4.32 -28.87
N GLN A 69 3.50 -3.92 -27.91
CA GLN A 69 4.94 -4.17 -27.86
C GLN A 69 5.32 -5.34 -26.94
N ALA A 70 4.33 -5.91 -26.22
CA ALA A 70 4.56 -7.01 -25.30
C ALA A 70 4.66 -8.37 -26.04
N VAL A 71 5.65 -9.17 -25.67
CA VAL A 71 5.76 -10.58 -26.02
C VAL A 71 4.71 -11.31 -25.20
N ARG A 72 3.65 -11.77 -25.87
CA ARG A 72 2.57 -12.51 -25.22
C ARG A 72 3.05 -13.92 -24.85
N GLU A 73 3.15 -14.18 -23.56
CA GLU A 73 3.10 -15.55 -23.06
C GLU A 73 1.65 -16.03 -23.09
N GLU A 74 1.40 -17.21 -23.65
CA GLU A 74 0.08 -17.84 -23.57
C GLU A 74 -0.15 -18.29 -22.13
N LEU A 75 -1.17 -17.71 -21.49
CA LEU A 75 -1.64 -18.18 -20.20
C LEU A 75 -2.28 -19.56 -20.39
N ASP A 76 -1.65 -20.60 -19.84
CA ASP A 76 -2.16 -21.98 -19.83
C ASP A 76 -3.31 -22.12 -18.82
N ILE A 77 -4.46 -21.52 -19.15
CA ILE A 77 -5.70 -21.59 -18.37
C ILE A 77 -6.67 -22.53 -19.09
N ASP A 78 -6.97 -23.67 -18.47
CA ASP A 78 -8.06 -24.56 -18.90
C ASP A 78 -9.37 -24.10 -18.25
N PHE A 79 -10.25 -23.48 -19.04
CA PHE A 79 -11.54 -22.94 -18.57
C PHE A 79 -12.55 -24.02 -18.16
N ASP A 80 -12.35 -25.28 -18.58
CA ASP A 80 -13.23 -26.39 -18.23
C ASP A 80 -12.70 -27.19 -17.02
N ALA A 81 -11.61 -26.73 -16.39
CA ALA A 81 -11.05 -27.34 -15.20
C ALA A 81 -11.54 -26.64 -13.91
N ASP A 82 -11.67 -27.41 -12.84
CA ASP A 82 -11.95 -26.92 -11.50
C ASP A 82 -10.63 -26.54 -10.81
N TYR A 83 -10.53 -25.29 -10.34
CA TYR A 83 -9.38 -24.78 -9.59
C TYR A 83 -9.72 -24.73 -8.11
N GLN A 84 -8.95 -25.44 -7.30
CA GLN A 84 -9.09 -25.47 -5.84
C GLN A 84 -7.81 -24.94 -5.20
N THR A 85 -7.96 -23.98 -4.30
CA THR A 85 -6.83 -23.38 -3.55
C THR A 85 -6.97 -23.73 -2.08
N THR A 86 -5.91 -24.25 -1.48
CA THR A 86 -5.77 -24.51 -0.03
C THR A 86 -4.51 -23.85 0.50
N SER A 87 -4.42 -23.63 1.80
CA SER A 87 -3.21 -23.06 2.42
C SER A 87 -2.83 -23.77 3.72
N GLU A 88 -1.55 -23.71 4.06
CA GLU A 88 -1.04 -24.10 5.37
C GLU A 88 -0.25 -22.92 5.96
N PRO A 89 -0.70 -22.32 7.09
CA PRO A 89 -1.93 -22.61 7.85
C PRO A 89 -3.21 -22.18 7.11
N ASP A 90 -4.35 -22.81 7.45
CA ASP A 90 -5.68 -22.48 6.90
C ASP A 90 -6.01 -20.98 7.01
N GLY A 91 -6.71 -20.44 6.00
CA GLY A 91 -7.15 -19.04 5.98
C GLY A 91 -6.14 -18.06 5.39
N CYS A 92 -5.13 -18.58 4.67
CA CYS A 92 -4.12 -17.83 3.94
C CYS A 92 -4.26 -18.00 2.42
N GLU A 93 -5.37 -18.58 1.93
CA GLU A 93 -5.63 -18.79 0.50
C GLU A 93 -5.96 -17.51 -0.26
N ARG A 94 -6.51 -16.51 0.45
CA ARG A 94 -7.07 -15.29 -0.14
C ARG A 94 -6.47 -14.06 0.51
N ASP A 95 -5.55 -13.43 -0.20
CA ASP A 95 -4.96 -12.15 0.19
C ASP A 95 -6.03 -11.05 0.18
N PRO A 96 -6.34 -10.41 1.33
CA PRO A 96 -7.36 -9.37 1.39
C PRO A 96 -7.05 -8.15 0.50
N LEU A 97 -5.79 -7.84 0.22
CA LEU A 97 -5.40 -6.73 -0.66
C LEU A 97 -5.71 -7.08 -2.13
N THR A 98 -5.30 -8.28 -2.56
CA THR A 98 -5.62 -8.83 -3.88
C THR A 98 -7.13 -8.95 -4.09
N GLU A 99 -7.85 -9.45 -3.08
CA GLU A 99 -9.31 -9.57 -3.10
C GLU A 99 -9.99 -8.21 -3.28
N ALA A 100 -9.59 -7.21 -2.50
CA ALA A 100 -10.12 -5.85 -2.62
C ALA A 100 -9.78 -5.22 -3.99
N ARG A 101 -8.57 -5.46 -4.50
CA ARG A 101 -8.10 -4.93 -5.77
C ARG A 101 -8.91 -5.45 -6.95
N TYR A 102 -9.11 -6.77 -7.04
CA TYR A 102 -9.67 -7.40 -8.24
C TYR A 102 -11.13 -7.83 -8.15
N PHE A 103 -11.72 -7.85 -6.95
CA PHE A 103 -13.10 -8.34 -6.78
C PHE A 103 -14.08 -7.29 -6.24
N SER A 104 -13.64 -6.04 -6.10
CA SER A 104 -14.49 -4.93 -5.64
C SER A 104 -15.64 -4.61 -6.61
N ASP A 105 -15.47 -4.87 -7.90
CA ASP A 105 -16.46 -4.69 -8.97
C ASP A 105 -17.58 -5.73 -8.98
N PHE A 106 -17.37 -6.95 -8.45
CA PHE A 106 -18.43 -7.98 -8.37
C PHE A 106 -19.56 -7.62 -7.40
N THR A 107 -19.29 -6.79 -6.39
CA THR A 107 -20.28 -6.44 -5.36
C THR A 107 -21.22 -5.31 -5.81
N ASN A 108 -20.74 -4.38 -6.63
CA ASN A 108 -21.55 -3.32 -7.23
C ASN A 108 -20.98 -2.87 -8.59
N PRO A 109 -21.26 -3.63 -9.66
CA PRO A 109 -20.64 -3.41 -10.95
C PRO A 109 -21.04 -2.06 -11.58
N GLU A 110 -22.23 -1.53 -11.32
CA GLU A 110 -22.62 -0.21 -11.85
C GLU A 110 -21.78 0.92 -11.27
N ARG A 111 -21.37 0.79 -10.00
CA ARG A 111 -20.61 1.81 -9.27
C ARG A 111 -19.10 1.66 -9.46
N TYR A 112 -18.60 0.43 -9.54
CA TYR A 112 -17.19 0.10 -9.44
C TYR A 112 -16.58 -0.52 -10.70
N ARG A 113 -17.31 -0.58 -11.83
CA ARG A 113 -16.85 -1.18 -13.11
C ARG A 113 -15.46 -0.77 -13.63
N ARG A 114 -14.89 0.31 -13.11
CA ARG A 114 -13.60 0.86 -13.54
C ARG A 114 -12.59 0.94 -12.40
N TYR A 115 -12.87 0.30 -11.27
CA TYR A 115 -11.84 -0.05 -10.30
C TYR A 115 -11.29 -1.45 -10.62
N PRO A 116 -10.04 -1.74 -10.25
CA PRO A 116 -9.06 -0.77 -9.74
C PRO A 116 -8.65 0.22 -10.84
N LEU A 117 -8.28 1.45 -10.45
CA LEU A 117 -7.56 2.34 -11.35
C LEU A 117 -6.11 1.88 -11.37
N THR A 118 -5.70 1.25 -12.46
CA THR A 118 -4.35 0.72 -12.61
C THR A 118 -3.54 1.61 -13.55
N LEU A 119 -2.37 2.05 -13.08
CA LEU A 119 -1.34 2.69 -13.90
C LEU A 119 -0.14 1.74 -13.91
N LEU A 120 0.23 1.29 -15.11
CA LEU A 120 1.44 0.51 -15.34
C LEU A 120 2.38 1.37 -16.16
N MET A 121 3.50 1.74 -15.56
CA MET A 121 4.47 2.66 -16.13
C MET A 121 5.75 1.89 -16.40
N PHE A 122 6.17 1.86 -17.66
CA PHE A 122 7.38 1.16 -18.12
C PHE A 122 8.41 2.16 -18.66
N PRO A 123 9.71 1.80 -18.64
CA PRO A 123 10.73 2.57 -19.34
C PRO A 123 10.37 2.79 -20.81
N VAL A 124 10.67 3.98 -21.35
CA VAL A 124 10.36 4.32 -22.75
C VAL A 124 11.05 3.42 -23.78
N ASP A 125 12.14 2.77 -23.40
CA ASP A 125 12.90 1.82 -24.22
C ASP A 125 12.39 0.38 -24.14
N ASP A 126 11.54 0.05 -23.16
CA ASP A 126 10.82 -1.23 -23.06
C ASP A 126 9.35 -1.03 -22.65
N PRO A 127 8.53 -0.37 -23.49
CA PRO A 127 7.13 -0.07 -23.14
C PRO A 127 6.26 -1.34 -23.04
N GLY A 128 6.73 -2.45 -23.59
CA GLY A 128 6.05 -3.76 -23.54
C GLY A 128 6.44 -4.62 -22.34
N GLY A 129 7.43 -4.21 -21.53
CA GLY A 129 7.85 -4.96 -20.34
C GLY A 129 8.45 -6.33 -20.65
N ASN A 130 9.26 -6.42 -21.70
CA ASN A 130 9.82 -7.68 -22.19
C ASN A 130 11.14 -8.06 -21.52
N GLU A 131 11.79 -7.13 -20.81
CA GLU A 131 13.00 -7.43 -20.04
C GLU A 131 12.66 -8.21 -18.76
N GLU A 132 13.47 -9.23 -18.41
CA GLU A 132 13.26 -10.08 -17.22
C GLU A 132 13.21 -9.28 -15.91
N ASP A 133 13.95 -8.17 -15.84
CA ASP A 133 13.99 -7.24 -14.69
C ASP A 133 13.08 -6.03 -14.89
N SER A 134 11.92 -6.20 -15.54
CA SER A 134 11.10 -5.08 -15.99
C SER A 134 10.95 -4.03 -14.90
N ARG A 135 11.58 -2.87 -15.11
CA ARG A 135 11.77 -1.81 -14.11
C ARG A 135 10.50 -0.98 -13.98
N ALA A 136 9.35 -1.63 -13.93
CA ALA A 136 8.05 -0.99 -13.98
C ALA A 136 7.67 -0.37 -12.64
N PHE A 137 7.00 0.77 -12.69
CA PHE A 137 6.19 1.24 -11.58
C PHE A 137 4.75 0.79 -11.83
N GLY A 138 4.11 0.21 -10.83
CA GLY A 138 2.68 -0.05 -10.88
C GLY A 138 1.99 0.66 -9.74
N VAL A 139 0.84 1.27 -10.05
CA VAL A 139 -0.04 1.91 -9.07
C VAL A 139 -1.44 1.33 -9.28
N SER A 140 -2.03 0.82 -8.21
CA SER A 140 -3.43 0.42 -8.15
C SER A 140 -4.16 1.25 -7.11
N ILE A 141 -5.27 1.87 -7.49
CA ILE A 141 -6.13 2.65 -6.59
C ILE A 141 -7.51 2.02 -6.57
N PHE A 142 -8.00 1.63 -5.40
CA PHE A 142 -9.27 0.92 -5.26
C PHE A 142 -9.94 1.14 -3.90
N PRO A 143 -11.26 0.93 -3.78
CA PRO A 143 -11.97 1.04 -2.51
C PRO A 143 -11.43 0.07 -1.46
N SER A 144 -11.26 0.55 -0.22
CA SER A 144 -11.01 -0.33 0.93
C SER A 144 -12.21 -1.28 1.12
N PRO A 145 -11.98 -2.58 1.42
CA PRO A 145 -13.07 -3.50 1.73
C PRO A 145 -13.72 -3.18 3.08
N THR A 146 -13.06 -2.39 3.94
CA THR A 146 -13.57 -2.00 5.27
C THR A 146 -13.97 -0.52 5.31
N GLU A 147 -14.95 -0.18 6.17
CA GLU A 147 -15.39 1.20 6.45
C GLU A 147 -14.36 2.03 7.23
N GLY A 148 -13.28 1.39 7.69
CA GLY A 148 -12.33 1.97 8.63
C GLY A 148 -11.28 2.87 8.00
N THR A 149 -10.55 3.58 8.85
CA THR A 149 -9.33 4.32 8.52
C THR A 149 -8.08 3.52 8.90
N SER A 150 -8.17 2.19 8.92
CA SER A 150 -7.09 1.30 9.35
C SER A 150 -6.91 0.13 8.39
N LEU A 151 -5.65 -0.26 8.21
CA LEU A 151 -5.19 -1.44 7.49
C LEU A 151 -4.79 -2.58 8.45
N ASP A 152 -5.25 -2.55 9.71
CA ASP A 152 -4.87 -3.54 10.73
C ASP A 152 -5.24 -4.98 10.36
N GLU A 153 -6.43 -5.19 9.77
CA GLU A 153 -6.85 -6.53 9.33
C GLU A 153 -5.94 -7.07 8.22
N VAL A 154 -5.53 -6.20 7.29
CA VAL A 154 -4.59 -6.53 6.21
C VAL A 154 -3.22 -6.86 6.80
N ARG A 155 -2.69 -6.02 7.68
CA ARG A 155 -1.41 -6.28 8.36
C ARG A 155 -1.44 -7.56 9.20
N ALA A 156 -2.53 -7.81 9.90
CA ALA A 156 -2.71 -9.01 10.71
C ALA A 156 -2.75 -10.28 9.83
N TRP A 157 -3.35 -10.18 8.64
CA TRP A 157 -3.33 -11.25 7.65
C TRP A 157 -1.90 -11.55 7.19
N TYR A 158 -1.15 -10.55 6.70
CA TYR A 158 0.23 -10.77 6.25
C TYR A 158 1.15 -11.28 7.37
N ARG A 159 1.02 -10.76 8.60
CA ARG A 159 1.81 -11.27 9.74
C ARG A 159 1.50 -12.72 10.10
N ARG A 160 0.22 -13.13 9.99
CA ARG A 160 -0.20 -14.51 10.27
C ARG A 160 0.20 -15.46 9.14
N CYS A 161 0.11 -14.99 7.90
CA CYS A 161 0.29 -15.78 6.69
C CYS A 161 1.71 -15.68 6.10
N ALA A 162 2.64 -15.01 6.77
CA ALA A 162 4.05 -15.01 6.39
C ALA A 162 4.61 -16.44 6.46
N GLY A 163 5.22 -16.89 5.37
CA GLY A 163 5.69 -18.26 5.19
C GLY A 163 4.59 -19.29 4.94
N ALA A 164 3.33 -18.88 4.77
CA ALA A 164 2.24 -19.80 4.46
C ALA A 164 2.43 -20.40 3.07
N VAL A 165 2.17 -21.70 2.93
CA VAL A 165 2.23 -22.39 1.64
C VAL A 165 0.83 -22.46 1.05
N VAL A 166 0.61 -21.81 -0.08
CA VAL A 166 -0.65 -21.82 -0.80
C VAL A 166 -0.53 -22.78 -1.98
N THR A 167 -1.44 -23.74 -2.05
CA THR A 167 -1.44 -24.80 -3.07
C THR A 167 -2.68 -24.69 -3.94
N THR A 168 -2.46 -24.54 -5.24
CA THR A 168 -3.52 -24.58 -6.27
C THR A 168 -3.50 -25.95 -6.94
N THR A 169 -4.65 -26.62 -6.92
CA THR A 169 -4.88 -27.91 -7.57
C THR A 169 -5.89 -27.73 -8.70
N VAL A 170 -5.51 -28.12 -9.91
CA VAL A 170 -6.35 -28.06 -11.12
C VAL A 170 -6.87 -29.46 -11.39
N VAL A 171 -8.19 -29.62 -11.38
CA VAL A 171 -8.88 -30.91 -11.55
C VAL A 171 -9.78 -30.85 -12.77
N LYS A 172 -9.74 -31.88 -13.63
CA LYS A 172 -10.67 -32.01 -14.76
C LYS A 172 -11.14 -33.45 -14.88
N ASN A 173 -12.45 -33.65 -15.01
CA ASN A 173 -13.07 -34.99 -15.08
C ASN A 173 -12.65 -35.92 -13.91
N GLY A 174 -12.47 -35.36 -12.71
CA GLY A 174 -12.05 -36.11 -11.52
C GLY A 174 -10.57 -36.50 -11.47
N GLN A 175 -9.74 -36.02 -12.40
CA GLN A 175 -8.29 -36.21 -12.39
C GLN A 175 -7.56 -34.91 -12.08
N VAL A 176 -6.52 -34.98 -11.25
CA VAL A 176 -5.60 -33.86 -11.00
C VAL A 176 -4.74 -33.69 -12.25
N LEU A 177 -4.86 -32.54 -12.92
CA LEU A 177 -4.06 -32.16 -14.08
C LEU A 177 -2.73 -31.53 -13.65
N ARG A 178 -2.80 -30.63 -12.68
CA ARG A 178 -1.65 -29.84 -12.20
C ARG A 178 -1.83 -29.51 -10.74
N GLN A 179 -0.71 -29.50 -10.01
CA GLN A 179 -0.62 -28.97 -8.68
C GLN A 179 0.58 -28.02 -8.64
N SER A 180 0.38 -26.83 -8.09
CA SER A 180 1.44 -25.84 -7.90
C SER A 180 1.30 -25.20 -6.54
N SER A 181 2.43 -24.99 -5.88
CA SER A 181 2.47 -24.31 -4.58
C SER A 181 3.36 -23.08 -4.68
N HIS A 182 3.01 -22.04 -3.95
CA HIS A 182 3.84 -20.88 -3.72
C HIS A 182 3.83 -20.56 -2.22
N THR A 183 4.89 -19.89 -1.76
CA THR A 183 4.98 -19.40 -0.39
C THR A 183 4.60 -17.92 -0.38
N ASN A 184 3.87 -17.49 0.65
CA ASN A 184 3.65 -16.08 0.91
C ASN A 184 4.84 -15.52 1.72
N ASP A 185 5.85 -15.01 1.00
CA ASP A 185 7.08 -14.49 1.62
C ASP A 185 6.98 -12.99 1.97
N ALA A 186 5.81 -12.37 1.76
CA ALA A 186 5.60 -10.97 2.05
C ALA A 186 5.54 -10.70 3.56
N VAL A 187 6.42 -9.82 4.04
CA VAL A 187 6.46 -9.33 5.43
C VAL A 187 6.07 -7.87 5.52
N VAL A 188 5.33 -7.53 6.57
CA VAL A 188 4.90 -6.14 6.82
C VAL A 188 6.03 -5.37 7.50
N VAL A 189 6.47 -4.30 6.86
CA VAL A 189 7.42 -3.33 7.42
C VAL A 189 6.81 -1.92 7.45
N ASP A 190 7.44 -1.02 8.19
CA ASP A 190 6.99 0.38 8.24
C ASP A 190 7.26 1.06 6.90
N ALA A 191 6.20 1.61 6.29
CA ALA A 191 6.36 2.56 5.20
C ALA A 191 6.86 3.90 5.74
N PRO A 192 7.54 4.73 4.93
CA PRO A 192 7.78 6.11 5.30
C PRO A 192 6.46 6.80 5.69
N LYS A 193 6.53 7.67 6.69
CA LYS A 193 5.32 8.37 7.16
C LYS A 193 4.90 9.41 6.13
N TYR A 194 3.67 9.28 5.66
CA TYR A 194 3.01 10.22 4.76
C TYR A 194 1.70 10.72 5.39
N ASP A 195 1.09 11.75 4.79
CA ASP A 195 -0.23 12.27 5.20
C ASP A 195 -1.40 11.33 4.82
N ALA A 196 -1.18 10.02 4.86
CA ALA A 196 -2.24 9.01 4.72
C ALA A 196 -2.90 8.74 6.07
N ASP A 197 -4.09 8.14 6.04
CA ASP A 197 -4.80 7.74 7.25
C ASP A 197 -4.14 6.50 7.88
N ASP A 198 -3.56 5.63 7.06
CA ASP A 198 -2.75 4.49 7.47
C ASP A 198 -1.79 4.07 6.34
N THR A 199 -0.61 3.54 6.66
CA THR A 199 0.36 3.03 5.68
C THR A 199 1.12 1.81 6.21
N PHE A 200 1.59 0.99 5.28
CA PHE A 200 2.63 -0.02 5.53
C PHE A 200 3.36 -0.33 4.22
N SER A 201 4.47 -1.04 4.33
CA SER A 201 5.17 -1.61 3.18
C SER A 201 5.18 -3.13 3.27
N LEU A 202 5.17 -3.78 2.11
CA LEU A 202 5.53 -5.18 2.00
C LEU A 202 7.01 -5.25 1.63
N ALA A 203 7.70 -6.25 2.17
CA ALA A 203 9.06 -6.63 1.78
C ALA A 203 9.10 -8.14 1.61
N THR A 204 10.06 -8.65 0.87
CA THR A 204 10.40 -10.09 0.85
C THR A 204 11.79 -10.26 1.48
N GLU A 205 12.13 -11.46 1.98
CA GLU A 205 13.37 -11.67 2.74
C GLU A 205 14.64 -11.32 1.95
N ASP A 206 14.61 -11.47 0.63
CA ASP A 206 15.77 -11.33 -0.26
C ASP A 206 15.82 -10.00 -1.02
N GLU A 207 14.77 -9.17 -0.95
CA GLU A 207 14.68 -7.94 -1.73
C GLU A 207 14.16 -6.76 -0.91
N ASP A 208 14.84 -5.63 -1.07
CA ASP A 208 14.40 -4.35 -0.55
C ASP A 208 13.24 -3.85 -1.44
N THR A 209 12.07 -4.48 -1.33
CA THR A 209 10.96 -4.20 -2.24
C THR A 209 10.36 -2.82 -1.97
N CYS A 210 9.81 -2.25 -3.04
CA CYS A 210 9.20 -0.92 -3.06
C CYS A 210 7.68 -1.05 -3.11
N ASP A 211 7.12 -1.91 -2.26
CA ASP A 211 5.68 -2.17 -2.21
C ASP A 211 5.06 -1.33 -1.09
N PHE A 212 4.49 -0.19 -1.46
CA PHE A 212 3.86 0.74 -0.54
C PHE A 212 2.34 0.63 -0.61
N VAL A 213 1.72 0.44 0.57
CA VAL A 213 0.27 0.41 0.72
C VAL A 213 -0.17 1.56 1.61
N GLY A 214 -1.15 2.33 1.16
CA GLY A 214 -1.66 3.50 1.86
C GLY A 214 -3.16 3.61 1.79
N LEU A 215 -3.77 3.99 2.90
CA LEU A 215 -5.20 4.24 3.02
C LEU A 215 -5.45 5.73 3.11
N VAL A 216 -6.28 6.27 2.21
CA VAL A 216 -6.67 7.68 2.19
C VAL A 216 -8.18 7.75 1.98
N ARG A 217 -8.92 8.21 3.00
CA ARG A 217 -10.37 8.44 2.94
C ARG A 217 -11.16 7.23 2.40
N GLY A 218 -10.78 6.02 2.84
CA GLY A 218 -11.42 4.78 2.43
C GLY A 218 -10.99 4.24 1.06
N ILE A 219 -9.96 4.82 0.44
CA ILE A 219 -9.33 4.33 -0.79
C ILE A 219 -7.95 3.78 -0.46
N ILE A 220 -7.64 2.60 -0.97
CA ILE A 220 -6.32 2.00 -0.93
C ILE A 220 -5.55 2.45 -2.17
N ILE A 221 -4.32 2.89 -1.93
CA ILE A 221 -3.29 3.14 -2.92
C ILE A 221 -2.23 2.08 -2.69
N ASP A 222 -1.96 1.29 -3.70
CA ASP A 222 -1.05 0.17 -3.67
C ASP A 222 -0.07 0.34 -4.81
N MET A 223 1.20 0.52 -4.49
CA MET A 223 2.22 0.85 -5.46
C MET A 223 3.43 -0.06 -5.29
N TYR A 224 3.89 -0.63 -6.40
CA TYR A 224 5.17 -1.30 -6.47
C TYR A 224 6.12 -0.51 -7.37
N CYS A 225 7.42 -0.64 -7.11
CA CYS A 225 8.45 -0.09 -7.98
C CYS A 225 9.72 -0.96 -7.98
N PRO A 226 10.67 -0.70 -8.89
CA PRO A 226 11.94 -1.41 -8.89
C PRO A 226 12.72 -1.08 -7.62
N PRO A 227 13.35 -2.05 -6.93
CA PRO A 227 14.14 -1.80 -5.72
C PRO A 227 15.19 -0.69 -5.89
N ALA A 228 15.86 -0.65 -7.04
CA ALA A 228 16.84 0.38 -7.38
C ALA A 228 16.26 1.82 -7.49
N GLN A 229 14.93 1.96 -7.51
CA GLN A 229 14.22 3.23 -7.65
C GLN A 229 13.29 3.53 -6.47
N LYS A 230 13.54 2.92 -5.30
CA LYS A 230 12.75 3.08 -4.08
C LYS A 230 12.46 4.55 -3.70
N ASP A 231 13.43 5.45 -3.87
CA ASP A 231 13.25 6.89 -3.58
C ASP A 231 12.25 7.56 -4.54
N ALA A 232 12.34 7.25 -5.83
CA ALA A 232 11.40 7.76 -6.83
C ALA A 232 9.99 7.18 -6.59
N GLY A 233 9.90 5.91 -6.20
CA GLY A 233 8.65 5.29 -5.76
C GLY A 233 8.06 6.01 -4.55
N ALA A 234 8.85 6.20 -3.50
CA ALA A 234 8.43 6.91 -2.30
C ALA A 234 7.91 8.33 -2.60
N GLU A 235 8.52 9.05 -3.55
CA GLU A 235 8.05 10.37 -3.98
C GLU A 235 6.73 10.30 -4.77
N LEU A 236 6.60 9.34 -5.69
CA LEU A 236 5.37 9.09 -6.43
C LEU A 236 4.21 8.76 -5.48
N PHE A 237 4.44 7.84 -4.54
CA PHE A 237 3.46 7.43 -3.54
C PHE A 237 3.00 8.59 -2.66
N ARG A 238 3.95 9.41 -2.17
CA ARG A 238 3.63 10.63 -1.42
C ARG A 238 2.77 11.60 -2.23
N THR A 239 3.10 11.78 -3.51
CA THR A 239 2.37 12.69 -4.42
C THR A 239 0.94 12.20 -4.65
N LEU A 240 0.76 10.89 -4.85
CA LEU A 240 -0.55 10.26 -4.98
C LEU A 240 -1.40 10.47 -3.73
N ILE A 241 -0.86 10.18 -2.54
CA ILE A 241 -1.55 10.40 -1.26
C ILE A 241 -2.02 11.85 -1.14
N ALA A 242 -1.13 12.81 -1.42
CA ALA A 242 -1.43 14.23 -1.30
C ALA A 242 -2.57 14.66 -2.25
N ARG A 243 -2.54 14.21 -3.52
CA ARG A 243 -3.59 14.54 -4.51
C ARG A 243 -4.93 13.92 -4.17
N ILE A 244 -4.96 12.65 -3.77
CA ILE A 244 -6.20 11.96 -3.41
C ILE A 244 -6.81 12.57 -2.13
N ARG A 245 -5.99 12.97 -1.17
CA ARG A 245 -6.48 13.63 0.04
C ARG A 245 -7.22 14.94 -0.27
N GLN A 246 -6.80 15.66 -1.32
CA GLN A 246 -7.37 16.92 -1.79
C GLN A 246 -8.61 16.76 -2.69
N ALA A 247 -8.94 15.54 -3.14
CA ALA A 247 -10.07 15.23 -4.03
C ALA A 247 -11.46 15.39 -3.41
#